data_AF-A0A8S3EFH3-F1
#
_entry.id   AF-A0A8S3EFH3-F1
#
_cell.length_a   1.000
_cell.length_b   1.000
_cell.length_c   1.000
_cell.angle_alpha   90.00
_cell.angle_beta   90.00
_cell.angle_gamma   90.00
#
_symmetry.space_group_name_H-M   'P 1'
#
loop_
_entity.id
_entity.type
_entity.pdbx_description
1 polymer ?
#
loop_
_entity_poly.entity_id
_entity_poly.type
_entity_poly.pdbx_seq_one_letter_code
_entity_poly.pdbx_strand_id
1 'polypeptide(L)'
;FRQQALAVTLDTEHKFELALHLENLQVCHELAVELDNEQKWLQLSDVATKQGDFSLVQECLTRAQSFGSLILLASASSDQQLMSTIGEQSRKAGQFNIAFLSSFVLGKLEQCLDILIENQRLPEAAFFARTYLPSQINRIVGLWRDKLKELNMERAAQTLANPTDYENLFPGFTDTNKTEQFLKQNKKNTSARNYPVQLPNWERNPIAEMKAAEENGQFSYIPIQSNQRITDDNEDNFDDANETSTQSTIKDLRFDDDDDKSLNDT
;
A
#
# COMPACT_ATOMS: atom_id res chain seq x y z
N PHE A 1 32.88 -40.85 -13.48
CA PHE A 1 31.61 -41.59 -13.61
C PHE A 1 30.39 -40.68 -13.74
N ARG A 2 30.11 -39.75 -12.80
CA ARG A 2 28.90 -38.89 -12.87
C ARG A 2 28.81 -37.97 -14.10
N GLN A 3 29.92 -37.38 -14.56
CA GLN A 3 29.94 -36.59 -15.81
C GLN A 3 29.63 -37.43 -17.06
N GLN A 4 30.08 -38.69 -17.09
CA GLN A 4 29.77 -39.62 -18.19
C GLN A 4 28.31 -40.08 -18.12
N ALA A 5 27.78 -40.29 -16.91
CA ALA A 5 26.37 -40.60 -16.71
C ALA A 5 25.46 -39.46 -17.21
N LEU A 6 25.84 -38.19 -16.99
CA LEU A 6 25.11 -37.02 -17.49
C LEU A 6 25.05 -36.97 -19.03
N ALA A 7 26.07 -37.48 -19.73
CA ALA A 7 26.10 -37.53 -21.18
C ALA A 7 25.23 -38.66 -21.78
N VAL A 8 24.92 -39.69 -20.99
CA VAL A 8 24.21 -40.90 -21.45
C VAL A 8 22.75 -40.91 -20.98
N THR A 9 22.41 -40.14 -19.96
CA THR A 9 21.06 -40.10 -19.38
C THR A 9 20.11 -39.27 -20.25
N LEU A 10 18.98 -39.89 -20.60
CA LEU A 10 17.92 -39.30 -21.44
C LEU A 10 16.78 -38.68 -20.62
N ASP A 11 16.64 -39.09 -19.36
CA ASP A 11 15.61 -38.59 -18.46
C ASP A 11 16.02 -37.23 -17.86
N THR A 12 15.16 -36.22 -18.01
CA THR A 12 15.43 -34.84 -17.62
C THR A 12 15.49 -34.67 -16.11
N GLU A 13 14.67 -35.40 -15.34
CA GLU A 13 14.69 -35.33 -13.87
C GLU A 13 15.99 -35.91 -13.30
N HIS A 14 16.36 -37.12 -13.72
CA HIS A 14 17.59 -37.74 -13.27
C HIS A 14 18.83 -36.96 -13.75
N LYS A 15 18.79 -36.39 -14.96
CA LYS A 15 19.86 -35.54 -15.47
C LYS A 15 20.02 -34.27 -14.64
N PHE A 16 18.92 -33.68 -14.17
CA PHE A 16 18.97 -32.52 -13.26
C PHE A 16 19.63 -32.87 -11.92
N GLU A 17 19.28 -34.02 -11.32
CA GLU A 17 19.91 -34.46 -10.07
C GLU A 17 21.41 -34.71 -10.25
N LEU A 18 21.80 -35.34 -11.35
CA LEU A 18 23.21 -35.53 -11.69
C LEU A 18 23.94 -34.19 -11.89
N ALA A 19 23.29 -33.23 -12.56
CA ALA A 19 23.85 -31.89 -12.78
C ALA A 19 24.02 -31.12 -11.46
N LEU A 20 23.05 -31.22 -10.54
CA LEU A 20 23.14 -30.64 -9.19
C LEU A 20 24.34 -31.19 -8.41
N HIS A 21 24.56 -32.51 -8.45
CA HIS A 21 25.71 -33.14 -7.79
C HIS A 21 27.05 -32.79 -8.42
N LEU A 22 27.04 -32.36 -9.68
CA LEU A 22 28.22 -31.88 -10.40
C LEU A 22 28.39 -30.37 -10.28
N GLU A 23 27.47 -29.69 -9.58
CA GLU A 23 27.52 -28.24 -9.32
C GLU A 23 27.56 -27.40 -10.61
N ASN A 24 27.04 -27.94 -11.73
CA ASN A 24 27.01 -27.24 -13.02
C ASN A 24 25.72 -26.41 -13.16
N LEU A 25 25.78 -25.14 -12.72
CA LEU A 25 24.62 -24.24 -12.67
C LEU A 25 23.96 -23.99 -14.03
N GLN A 26 24.73 -23.89 -15.12
CA GLN A 26 24.19 -23.60 -16.46
C GLN A 26 23.26 -24.72 -16.94
N VAL A 27 23.73 -25.97 -16.84
CA VAL A 27 22.93 -27.14 -17.24
C VAL A 27 21.74 -27.31 -16.28
N CYS A 28 21.92 -27.05 -14.99
CA CYS A 28 20.82 -27.08 -14.04
C CYS A 28 19.74 -26.04 -14.35
N HIS A 29 20.12 -24.83 -14.75
CA HIS A 29 19.17 -23.77 -15.11
C HIS A 29 18.37 -24.13 -16.36
N GLU A 30 19.04 -24.59 -17.43
CA GLU A 30 18.36 -25.04 -18.66
C GLU A 30 17.34 -26.14 -18.35
N LEU A 31 17.74 -27.15 -17.57
CA LEU A 31 16.84 -28.25 -17.18
C LEU A 31 15.72 -27.79 -16.23
N ALA A 32 15.98 -26.83 -15.35
CA ALA A 32 14.95 -26.27 -14.47
C ALA A 32 13.91 -25.45 -15.27
N VAL A 33 14.33 -24.74 -16.32
CA VAL A 33 13.42 -24.07 -17.26
C VAL A 33 12.56 -25.08 -18.01
N GLU A 34 13.14 -26.21 -18.45
CA GLU A 34 12.39 -27.27 -19.13
C GLU A 34 11.37 -27.98 -18.23
N LEU A 35 11.74 -28.26 -16.96
CA LEU A 35 10.90 -28.97 -16.00
C LEU A 35 9.83 -28.08 -15.35
N ASP A 36 10.09 -26.78 -15.26
CA ASP A 36 9.25 -25.74 -14.65
C ASP A 36 8.57 -26.15 -13.32
N ASN A 37 9.37 -26.71 -12.40
CA ASN A 37 8.89 -27.21 -11.11
C ASN A 37 9.47 -26.39 -9.95
N GLU A 38 8.59 -25.86 -9.09
CA GLU A 38 8.95 -25.05 -7.91
C GLU A 38 9.98 -25.72 -6.99
N GLN A 39 9.88 -27.03 -6.76
CA GLN A 39 10.81 -27.75 -5.88
C GLN A 39 12.21 -27.82 -6.49
N LYS A 40 12.31 -27.96 -7.82
CA LYS A 40 13.58 -28.03 -8.54
C LYS A 40 14.25 -26.66 -8.57
N TRP A 41 13.46 -25.59 -8.74
CA TRP A 41 13.94 -24.22 -8.59
C TRP A 41 14.49 -23.94 -7.18
N LEU A 42 13.84 -24.45 -6.14
CA LEU A 42 14.32 -24.30 -4.77
C LEU A 42 15.64 -25.06 -4.54
N GLN A 43 15.74 -26.30 -5.02
CA GLN A 43 16.99 -27.09 -4.96
C GLN A 43 18.14 -26.41 -5.71
N LEU A 44 17.87 -25.84 -6.89
CA LEU A 44 18.85 -25.06 -7.64
C LEU A 44 19.27 -23.80 -6.86
N SER A 45 18.33 -23.11 -6.22
CA SER A 45 18.62 -21.93 -5.40
C SER A 45 19.56 -22.23 -4.23
N ASP A 46 19.43 -23.39 -3.60
CA ASP A 46 20.32 -23.81 -2.51
C ASP A 46 21.76 -24.03 -2.99
N VAL A 47 21.92 -24.67 -4.16
CA VAL A 47 23.24 -24.88 -4.76
C VAL A 47 23.85 -23.57 -5.27
N ALA A 48 23.06 -22.73 -5.94
CA ALA A 48 23.50 -21.41 -6.39
C ALA A 48 23.92 -20.51 -5.22
N THR A 49 23.20 -20.58 -4.09
CA THR A 49 23.55 -19.85 -2.85
C THR A 49 24.89 -20.30 -2.29
N LYS A 50 25.20 -21.61 -2.34
CA LYS A 50 26.52 -22.14 -1.89
C LYS A 50 27.67 -21.66 -2.78
N GLN A 51 27.42 -21.47 -4.07
CA GLN A 51 28.43 -20.96 -5.02
C GLN A 51 28.56 -19.44 -5.01
N GLY A 52 27.59 -18.72 -4.42
CA GLY A 52 27.58 -17.27 -4.33
C GLY A 52 27.05 -16.56 -5.58
N ASP A 53 26.32 -17.25 -6.46
CA ASP A 53 25.66 -16.62 -7.61
C ASP A 53 24.28 -16.07 -7.22
N PHE A 54 24.28 -14.86 -6.64
CA PHE A 54 23.05 -14.24 -6.14
C PHE A 54 22.06 -13.85 -7.25
N SER A 55 22.54 -13.58 -8.47
CA SER A 55 21.67 -13.26 -9.61
C SER A 55 20.82 -14.47 -9.99
N LEU A 56 21.45 -15.65 -10.07
CA LEU A 56 20.73 -16.90 -10.32
C LEU A 56 19.78 -17.25 -9.17
N VAL A 57 20.21 -17.04 -7.92
CA VAL A 57 19.36 -17.28 -6.73
C VAL A 57 18.09 -16.44 -6.79
N GLN A 58 18.19 -15.15 -7.12
CA GLN A 58 17.03 -14.27 -7.24
C GLN A 58 16.04 -14.76 -8.30
N GLU A 59 16.53 -15.18 -9.48
CA GLU A 59 15.66 -15.72 -10.52
C GLU A 59 14.97 -17.01 -10.06
N CYS A 60 15.74 -17.95 -9.51
CA CYS A 60 15.23 -19.25 -9.05
C CYS A 60 14.16 -19.07 -7.96
N LEU A 61 14.41 -18.22 -6.97
CA LEU A 61 13.47 -17.98 -5.87
C LEU A 61 12.19 -17.25 -6.34
N THR A 62 12.31 -16.38 -7.35
CA THR A 62 11.16 -15.70 -7.96
C THR A 62 10.26 -16.69 -8.69
N ARG A 63 10.86 -17.60 -9.47
CA ARG A 63 10.12 -18.68 -10.14
C ARG A 63 9.52 -19.69 -9.16
N ALA A 64 10.24 -20.01 -8.09
CA ALA A 64 9.75 -20.86 -7.00
C ALA A 64 8.71 -20.18 -6.10
N GLN A 65 8.36 -18.90 -6.35
CA GLN A 65 7.46 -18.09 -5.51
C GLN A 65 7.82 -18.10 -4.01
N SER A 66 9.12 -18.28 -3.70
CA SER A 66 9.62 -18.35 -2.33
C SER A 66 9.89 -16.94 -1.80
N PHE A 67 8.81 -16.21 -1.52
CA PHE A 67 8.92 -14.80 -1.14
C PHE A 67 9.62 -14.58 0.20
N GLY A 68 9.57 -15.55 1.13
CA GLY A 68 10.27 -15.47 2.42
C GLY A 68 11.79 -15.41 2.24
N SER A 69 12.34 -16.29 1.39
CA SER A 69 13.77 -16.29 1.05
C SER A 69 14.16 -15.05 0.23
N LEU A 70 13.27 -14.58 -0.65
CA LEU A 70 13.48 -13.34 -1.39
C LEU A 70 13.54 -12.10 -0.48
N ILE A 71 12.70 -12.01 0.56
CA ILE A 71 12.79 -10.91 1.54
C ILE A 71 14.15 -10.95 2.24
N LEU A 72 14.63 -12.13 2.62
CA LEU A 72 15.94 -12.26 3.27
C LEU A 72 17.07 -11.79 2.34
N LEU A 73 17.05 -12.21 1.07
CA LEU A 73 18.01 -11.78 0.06
C LEU A 73 17.97 -10.26 -0.16
N ALA A 74 16.76 -9.70 -0.32
CA ALA A 74 16.55 -8.26 -0.52
C ALA A 74 17.00 -7.45 0.70
N SER A 75 16.75 -7.95 1.91
CA SER A 75 17.18 -7.31 3.16
C SER A 75 18.69 -7.34 3.33
N ALA A 76 19.33 -8.48 3.03
CA ALA A 76 20.78 -8.63 3.09
C ALA A 76 21.51 -7.76 2.05
N SER A 77 20.93 -7.64 0.86
CA SER A 77 21.47 -6.82 -0.23
C SER A 77 21.06 -5.33 -0.12
N SER A 78 20.17 -5.00 0.82
CA SER A 78 19.52 -3.68 0.92
C SER A 78 18.88 -3.20 -0.39
N ASP A 79 18.33 -4.13 -1.18
CA ASP A 79 17.66 -3.82 -2.46
C ASP A 79 16.21 -3.42 -2.21
N GLN A 80 15.97 -2.10 -2.27
CA GLN A 80 14.66 -1.52 -2.06
C GLN A 80 13.67 -1.83 -3.19
N GLN A 81 14.15 -1.95 -4.43
CA GLN A 81 13.29 -2.18 -5.60
C GLN A 81 12.77 -3.62 -5.56
N LEU A 82 13.67 -4.58 -5.36
CA LEU A 82 13.31 -5.97 -5.19
C LEU A 82 12.30 -6.16 -4.05
N MET A 83 12.51 -5.52 -2.90
CA MET A 83 11.57 -5.57 -1.78
C MET A 83 10.17 -5.05 -2.15
N SER A 84 10.08 -3.99 -2.97
CA SER A 84 8.79 -3.46 -3.43
C SER A 84 8.09 -4.44 -4.37
N THR A 85 8.83 -5.04 -5.30
CA THR A 85 8.30 -6.03 -6.25
C THR A 85 7.80 -7.28 -5.52
N ILE A 86 8.54 -7.77 -4.53
CA ILE A 86 8.12 -8.89 -3.67
C ILE A 86 6.82 -8.56 -2.95
N GLY A 87 6.68 -7.35 -2.40
CA GLY A 87 5.46 -6.90 -1.73
C GLY A 87 4.24 -6.93 -2.65
N GLU A 88 4.38 -6.46 -3.88
CA GLU A 88 3.30 -6.47 -4.88
C GLU A 88 2.95 -7.88 -5.37
N GLN A 89 3.96 -8.72 -5.64
CA GLN A 89 3.75 -10.09 -6.10
C GLN A 89 3.13 -10.97 -5.02
N SER A 90 3.63 -10.86 -3.77
CA SER A 90 3.09 -11.59 -2.62
C SER A 90 1.65 -11.18 -2.30
N ARG A 91 1.29 -9.91 -2.48
CA ARG A 91 -0.10 -9.43 -2.38
C ARG A 91 -1.00 -10.09 -3.43
N LYS A 92 -0.57 -10.13 -4.70
CA LYS A 92 -1.30 -10.82 -5.79
C LYS A 92 -1.43 -12.33 -5.55
N ALA A 93 -0.43 -12.94 -4.94
CA ALA A 93 -0.43 -14.36 -4.57
C ALA A 93 -1.27 -14.66 -3.30
N GLY A 94 -1.89 -13.66 -2.67
CA GLY A 94 -2.68 -13.83 -1.44
C GLY A 94 -1.85 -14.01 -0.16
N GLN A 95 -0.52 -13.85 -0.24
CA GLN A 95 0.40 -13.94 0.91
C GLN A 95 0.53 -12.59 1.62
N PHE A 96 -0.54 -12.18 2.31
CA PHE A 96 -0.64 -10.84 2.93
C PHE A 96 0.39 -10.57 4.03
N ASN A 97 0.86 -11.58 4.74
CA ASN A 97 1.89 -11.46 5.77
C ASN A 97 3.22 -10.97 5.19
N ILE A 98 3.61 -11.51 4.04
CA ILE A 98 4.83 -11.16 3.32
C ILE A 98 4.68 -9.79 2.67
N ALA A 99 3.51 -9.51 2.07
CA ALA A 99 3.20 -8.20 1.51
C ALA A 99 3.27 -7.09 2.58
N PHE A 100 2.71 -7.36 3.76
CA PHE A 100 2.76 -6.46 4.90
C PHE A 100 4.21 -6.24 5.37
N LEU A 101 4.97 -7.31 5.58
CA LEU A 101 6.36 -7.20 6.03
C LEU A 101 7.23 -6.41 5.05
N SER A 102 7.11 -6.69 3.76
CA SER A 102 7.84 -5.99 2.70
C SER A 102 7.53 -4.49 2.72
N SER A 103 6.24 -4.13 2.80
CA SER A 103 5.79 -2.74 2.86
C SER A 103 6.22 -2.04 4.16
N PHE A 104 6.24 -2.77 5.27
CA PHE A 104 6.61 -2.26 6.59
C PHE A 104 8.10 -1.94 6.66
N VAL A 105 8.96 -2.82 6.16
CA VAL A 105 10.41 -2.59 6.06
C VAL A 105 10.72 -1.39 5.16
N LEU A 106 9.97 -1.21 4.08
CA LEU A 106 10.06 -0.03 3.21
C LEU A 106 9.53 1.26 3.86
N GLY A 107 8.89 1.18 5.02
CA GLY A 107 8.28 2.31 5.71
C GLY A 107 7.06 2.89 4.98
N LYS A 108 6.39 2.08 4.14
CA LYS A 108 5.15 2.43 3.42
C LYS A 108 3.94 2.09 4.29
N LEU A 109 3.71 2.87 5.33
CA LEU A 109 2.69 2.61 6.37
C LEU A 109 1.26 2.57 5.81
N GLU A 110 0.95 3.44 4.84
CA GLU A 110 -0.39 3.50 4.22
C GLU A 110 -0.71 2.19 3.47
N GLN A 111 0.27 1.66 2.71
CA GLN A 111 0.11 0.37 2.03
C GLN A 111 -0.05 -0.79 3.03
N CYS A 112 0.66 -0.75 4.17
CA CYS A 112 0.50 -1.73 5.24
C CYS A 112 -0.92 -1.75 5.78
N LEU A 113 -1.50 -0.56 5.98
CA LEU A 113 -2.87 -0.41 6.46
C LEU A 113 -3.87 -0.96 5.44
N ASP A 114 -3.70 -0.64 4.16
CA ASP A 114 -4.61 -1.13 3.12
C ASP A 114 -4.55 -2.66 2.96
N ILE A 115 -3.37 -3.28 3.14
CA ILE A 115 -3.22 -4.74 3.17
C ILE A 115 -4.01 -5.37 4.33
N LEU A 116 -4.02 -4.74 5.51
CA LEU A 116 -4.79 -5.22 6.66
C LEU A 116 -6.31 -5.10 6.45
N ILE A 117 -6.74 -4.01 5.78
CA ILE A 117 -8.14 -3.80 5.43
C ILE A 117 -8.59 -4.84 4.38
N GLU A 118 -7.79 -5.07 3.34
CA GLU A 118 -8.06 -6.06 2.30
C GLU A 118 -8.12 -7.48 2.87
N ASN A 119 -7.18 -7.84 3.75
CA ASN A 119 -7.20 -9.11 4.48
C ASN A 119 -8.23 -9.14 5.61
N GLN A 120 -9.14 -8.16 5.68
CA GLN A 120 -10.30 -8.17 6.56
C GLN A 120 -9.98 -8.18 8.08
N ARG A 121 -8.75 -7.84 8.47
CA ARG A 121 -8.23 -7.82 9.85
C ARG A 121 -8.36 -6.42 10.47
N LEU A 122 -9.59 -5.91 10.54
CA LEU A 122 -9.90 -4.55 10.99
C LEU A 122 -9.45 -4.22 12.44
N PRO A 123 -9.53 -5.12 13.43
CA PRO A 123 -9.03 -4.82 14.78
C PRO A 123 -7.52 -4.51 14.78
N GLU A 124 -6.74 -5.28 14.03
CA GLU A 124 -5.29 -5.07 13.92
C GLU A 124 -4.97 -3.80 13.14
N ALA A 125 -5.73 -3.51 12.08
CA ALA A 125 -5.64 -2.25 11.36
C ALA A 125 -5.89 -1.05 12.30
N ALA A 126 -6.85 -1.14 13.21
CA ALA A 126 -7.15 -0.09 14.18
C ALA A 126 -6.00 0.13 15.18
N PHE A 127 -5.41 -0.95 15.71
CA PHE A 127 -4.22 -0.86 16.57
C PHE A 127 -3.00 -0.31 15.83
N PHE A 128 -2.81 -0.74 14.59
CA PHE A 128 -1.73 -0.25 13.73
C PHE A 128 -1.87 1.25 13.47
N ALA A 129 -3.07 1.71 13.09
CA ALA A 129 -3.33 3.13 12.86
C ALA A 129 -3.15 3.97 14.12
N ARG A 130 -3.65 3.51 15.28
CA ARG A 130 -3.42 4.21 16.55
C ARG A 130 -1.93 4.46 16.84
N THR A 131 -1.07 3.54 16.42
CA THR A 131 0.38 3.60 16.71
C THR A 131 1.16 4.38 15.67
N TYR A 132 0.86 4.18 14.38
CA TYR A 132 1.68 4.68 13.27
C TYR A 132 1.00 5.76 12.40
N LEU A 133 -0.34 5.74 12.32
CA LEU A 133 -1.14 6.60 11.43
C LEU A 133 -2.42 7.07 12.16
N PRO A 134 -2.30 7.86 13.25
CA PRO A 134 -3.45 8.25 14.07
C PRO A 134 -4.51 9.02 13.27
N SER A 135 -4.12 9.71 12.18
CA SER A 135 -5.05 10.34 11.22
C SER A 135 -6.10 9.39 10.63
N GLN A 136 -5.77 8.12 10.45
CA GLN A 136 -6.62 7.13 9.77
C GLN A 136 -7.53 6.35 10.74
N ILE A 137 -7.39 6.55 12.06
CA ILE A 137 -8.10 5.74 13.06
C ILE A 137 -9.62 5.83 12.90
N ASN A 138 -10.15 7.02 12.63
CA ASN A 138 -11.58 7.26 12.47
C ASN A 138 -12.15 6.47 11.28
N ARG A 139 -11.42 6.46 10.15
CA ARG A 139 -11.78 5.68 8.96
C ARG A 139 -11.90 4.21 9.29
N ILE A 140 -10.90 3.65 9.96
CA ILE A 140 -10.82 2.21 10.21
C ILE A 140 -11.82 1.76 11.27
N VAL A 141 -12.00 2.53 12.34
CA VAL A 141 -13.00 2.20 13.37
C VAL A 141 -14.41 2.29 12.76
N GLY A 142 -14.67 3.23 11.85
CA GLY A 142 -15.90 3.25 11.05
C GLY A 142 -16.12 1.95 10.28
N LEU A 143 -15.15 1.55 9.44
CA LEU A 143 -15.19 0.28 8.70
C LEU A 143 -15.37 -0.94 9.62
N TRP A 144 -14.71 -0.93 10.78
CA TRP A 144 -14.82 -2.01 11.76
C TRP A 144 -16.21 -2.09 12.38
N ARG A 145 -16.81 -0.94 12.72
CA ARG A 145 -18.19 -0.87 13.23
C ARG A 145 -19.17 -1.40 12.20
N ASP A 146 -19.02 -1.03 10.94
CA ASP A 146 -19.93 -1.47 9.87
C ASP A 146 -19.82 -2.98 9.64
N LYS A 147 -18.60 -3.52 9.62
CA LYS A 147 -18.40 -4.97 9.54
C LYS A 147 -18.98 -5.74 10.74
N LEU A 148 -18.91 -5.18 11.95
CA LEU A 148 -19.52 -5.81 13.13
C LEU A 148 -21.06 -5.80 13.05
N LYS A 149 -21.67 -4.75 12.45
CA LYS A 149 -23.11 -4.73 12.20
C LYS A 149 -23.50 -5.79 11.18
N GLU A 150 -22.73 -5.97 10.10
CA GLU A 150 -22.94 -7.04 9.11
C GLU A 150 -22.91 -8.43 9.76
N LEU A 151 -22.07 -8.64 10.78
CA LEU A 151 -21.97 -9.87 11.55
C LEU A 151 -23.02 -9.98 12.68
N ASN A 152 -24.01 -9.09 12.75
CA ASN A 152 -25.03 -8.99 13.81
C ASN A 152 -24.48 -8.77 15.23
N MET A 153 -23.26 -8.23 15.35
CA MET A 153 -22.59 -7.95 16.63
C MET A 153 -22.76 -6.47 17.03
N GLU A 154 -24.00 -5.98 17.07
CA GLU A 154 -24.30 -4.55 17.31
C GLU A 154 -23.78 -4.04 18.66
N ARG A 155 -23.85 -4.86 19.71
CA ARG A 155 -23.33 -4.50 21.04
C ARG A 155 -21.83 -4.20 20.97
N ALA A 156 -21.07 -5.03 20.27
CA ALA A 156 -19.64 -4.80 20.09
C ALA A 156 -19.38 -3.53 19.27
N ALA A 157 -20.16 -3.30 18.20
CA ALA A 157 -20.05 -2.09 17.38
C ALA A 157 -20.36 -0.79 18.15
N GLN A 158 -21.23 -0.84 19.17
CA GLN A 158 -21.55 0.29 20.04
C GLN A 158 -20.47 0.56 21.09
N THR A 159 -19.75 -0.48 21.53
CA THR A 159 -18.63 -0.32 22.47
C THR A 159 -17.39 0.31 21.83
N LEU A 160 -17.29 0.31 20.50
CA LEU A 160 -16.20 0.95 19.78
C LEU A 160 -16.40 2.48 19.74
N ALA A 161 -15.64 3.17 20.59
CA ALA A 161 -15.59 4.62 20.61
C ALA A 161 -14.67 5.15 19.50
N ASN A 162 -15.15 6.15 18.75
CA ASN A 162 -14.34 6.92 17.82
C ASN A 162 -13.69 8.11 18.54
N PRO A 163 -12.43 8.43 18.26
CA PRO A 163 -11.78 9.63 18.77
C PRO A 163 -12.49 10.95 18.46
N THR A 164 -13.14 11.08 17.30
CA THR A 164 -13.92 12.28 16.95
C THR A 164 -15.21 12.41 17.77
N ASP A 165 -15.91 11.30 18.02
CA ASP A 165 -17.20 11.32 18.71
C ASP A 165 -17.02 11.55 20.23
N TYR A 166 -15.89 11.08 20.78
CA TYR A 166 -15.63 11.06 22.21
C TYR A 166 -14.20 11.51 22.54
N GLU A 167 -13.85 12.76 22.22
CA GLU A 167 -12.49 13.31 22.46
C GLU A 167 -12.03 13.15 23.92
N ASN A 168 -12.96 13.26 24.88
CA ASN A 168 -12.68 13.11 26.31
C ASN A 168 -12.12 11.73 26.70
N LEU A 169 -12.41 10.69 25.90
CA LEU A 169 -11.90 9.33 26.15
C LEU A 169 -10.48 9.13 25.59
N PHE A 170 -9.97 10.06 24.78
CA PHE A 170 -8.69 9.95 24.09
C PHE A 170 -7.78 11.15 24.39
N PRO A 171 -7.24 11.25 25.61
CA PRO A 171 -6.30 12.31 25.97
C PRO A 171 -5.05 12.24 25.08
N GLY A 172 -4.62 13.38 24.56
CA GLY A 172 -3.42 13.50 23.72
C GLY A 172 -3.61 13.10 22.25
N PHE A 173 -4.83 12.81 21.79
CA PHE A 173 -5.08 12.45 20.39
C PHE A 173 -4.68 13.58 19.41
N THR A 174 -4.99 14.82 19.75
CA THR A 174 -4.58 16.00 18.97
C THR A 174 -3.06 16.11 18.84
N ASP A 175 -2.33 15.92 19.95
CA ASP A 175 -0.87 15.89 19.97
C ASP A 175 -0.31 14.78 19.08
N THR A 176 -0.93 13.58 19.07
CA THR A 176 -0.49 12.48 18.21
C THR A 176 -0.71 12.77 16.71
N ASN A 177 -1.82 13.41 16.35
CA ASN A 177 -2.08 13.81 14.96
C ASN A 177 -1.10 14.88 14.48
N LYS A 178 -0.81 15.88 15.33
CA LYS A 178 0.24 16.88 15.04
C LYS A 178 1.61 16.22 14.88
N THR A 179 1.95 15.29 15.77
CA THR A 179 3.21 14.54 15.74
C THR A 179 3.34 13.71 14.46
N GLU A 180 2.28 13.06 13.98
CA GLU A 180 2.29 12.33 12.71
C GLU A 180 2.69 13.24 11.54
N GLN A 181 2.07 14.43 11.44
CA GLN A 181 2.38 15.39 10.39
C GLN A 181 3.82 15.90 10.48
N PHE A 182 4.28 16.21 11.69
CA PHE A 182 5.66 16.62 11.95
C PHE A 182 6.66 15.54 11.51
N LEU A 183 6.39 14.26 11.81
CA LEU A 183 7.23 13.14 11.41
C LEU A 183 7.22 12.89 9.90
N LYS A 184 6.08 13.09 9.23
CA LYS A 184 5.99 13.00 7.76
C LYS A 184 6.85 14.07 7.09
N GLN A 185 6.85 15.30 7.59
CA GLN A 185 7.66 16.40 7.07
C GLN A 185 9.16 16.20 7.33
N ASN A 186 9.52 15.64 8.50
CA ASN A 186 10.90 15.44 8.92
C ASN A 186 11.47 14.06 8.59
N LYS A 187 10.83 13.29 7.71
CA LYS A 187 11.30 11.96 7.30
C LYS A 187 12.56 12.09 6.45
N LYS A 188 13.73 12.13 7.10
CA LYS A 188 15.04 12.17 6.45
C LYS A 188 15.62 10.77 6.38
N ASN A 189 16.12 10.39 5.21
CA ASN A 189 16.92 9.16 5.07
C ASN A 189 18.32 9.46 5.63
N THR A 190 18.62 8.98 6.83
CA THR A 190 19.94 9.13 7.42
C THR A 190 20.90 8.10 6.86
N SER A 191 22.07 8.55 6.43
CA SER A 191 23.14 7.63 6.01
C SER A 191 23.53 6.73 7.18
N ALA A 192 23.75 5.45 6.89
CA ALA A 192 24.16 4.44 7.89
C ALA A 192 25.40 4.86 8.70
N ARG A 193 26.29 5.69 8.13
CA ARG A 193 27.46 6.23 8.83
C ARG A 193 27.10 7.04 10.09
N ASN A 194 25.94 7.67 10.11
CA ASN A 194 25.51 8.53 11.21
C ASN A 194 24.81 7.75 12.34
N TYR A 195 24.69 6.42 12.21
CA TYR A 195 24.07 5.56 13.23
C TYR A 195 24.61 5.76 14.65
N PRO A 196 25.94 5.92 14.90
CA PRO A 196 26.46 6.09 16.26
C PRO A 196 26.04 7.41 16.92
N VAL A 197 25.67 8.42 16.14
CA VAL A 197 25.27 9.75 16.61
C VAL A 197 23.74 9.84 16.75
N GLN A 198 23.02 8.93 16.09
CA GLN A 198 21.56 8.97 16.08
C GLN A 198 21.01 8.46 17.41
N LEU A 199 20.11 9.24 18.01
CA LEU A 199 19.38 8.84 19.20
C LEU A 199 18.60 7.54 18.93
N PRO A 200 18.71 6.54 19.81
CA PRO A 200 17.99 5.30 19.62
C PRO A 200 16.48 5.48 19.84
N ASN A 201 15.67 4.63 19.20
CA ASN A 201 14.22 4.77 19.20
C ASN A 201 13.59 4.76 20.59
N TRP A 202 14.20 4.08 21.58
CA TRP A 202 13.67 4.00 22.95
C TRP A 202 13.92 5.25 23.79
N GLU A 203 14.89 6.09 23.44
CA GLU A 203 15.16 7.38 24.10
C GLU A 203 14.43 8.55 23.41
N ARG A 204 13.99 8.33 22.16
CA ARG A 204 13.35 9.35 21.34
C ARG A 204 11.91 9.59 21.79
N ASN A 205 11.54 10.86 21.98
CA ASN A 205 10.18 11.28 22.32
C ASN A 205 9.60 12.21 21.25
N PRO A 206 8.92 11.67 20.21
CA PRO A 206 8.41 12.45 19.09
C PRO A 206 7.43 13.57 19.47
N ILE A 207 6.62 13.35 20.51
CA ILE A 207 5.64 14.35 20.98
C ILE A 207 6.35 15.58 21.55
N ALA A 208 7.43 15.39 22.30
CA ALA A 208 8.20 16.51 22.86
C ALA A 208 8.95 17.29 21.78
N GLU A 209 9.53 16.57 20.80
CA GLU A 209 10.17 17.19 19.61
C GLU A 209 9.18 18.07 18.85
N MET A 210 7.95 17.57 18.64
CA MET A 210 6.89 18.32 17.98
C MET A 210 6.48 19.57 18.77
N LYS A 211 6.34 19.49 20.11
CA LYS A 211 5.97 20.65 20.95
C LYS A 211 7.02 21.74 20.88
N ALA A 212 8.30 21.36 21.00
CA ALA A 212 9.41 22.30 20.84
C ALA A 212 9.45 22.92 19.43
N ALA A 213 9.10 22.17 18.38
CA ALA A 213 9.05 22.70 17.02
C ALA A 213 7.89 23.69 16.81
N GLU A 214 6.73 23.46 17.44
CA GLU A 214 5.58 24.36 17.44
C GLU A 214 5.91 25.67 18.18
N GLU A 215 6.54 25.58 19.35
CA GLU A 215 7.00 26.74 20.13
C GLU A 215 8.04 27.59 19.38
N ASN A 216 8.94 26.94 18.64
CA ASN A 216 9.95 27.62 17.83
C ASN A 216 9.41 28.13 16.47
N GLY A 217 8.12 27.91 16.16
CA GLY A 217 7.50 28.31 14.89
C GLY A 217 8.00 27.54 13.66
N GLN A 218 8.68 26.40 13.86
CA GLN A 218 9.21 25.57 12.77
C GLN A 218 8.16 24.60 12.20
N PHE A 219 7.05 24.40 12.91
CA PHE A 219 5.95 23.52 12.51
C PHE A 219 4.60 24.23 12.65
N SER A 220 3.78 24.16 11.60
CA SER A 220 2.38 24.59 11.63
C SER A 220 1.50 23.39 11.36
N TYR A 221 0.56 23.14 12.27
CA TYR A 221 -0.41 22.06 12.11
C TYR A 221 -1.46 22.41 11.06
N ILE A 222 -1.73 21.47 10.15
CA ILE A 222 -2.82 21.59 9.19
C ILE A 222 -3.91 20.61 9.66
N PRO A 223 -5.07 21.08 10.15
CA PRO A 223 -6.14 20.17 10.54
C PRO A 223 -6.56 19.36 9.32
N ILE A 224 -6.64 18.05 9.52
CA ILE A 224 -7.15 17.13 8.50
C ILE A 224 -8.65 17.46 8.39
N GLN A 225 -9.02 18.25 7.39
CA GLN A 225 -10.42 18.38 7.02
C GLN A 225 -10.89 16.96 6.66
N SER A 226 -11.83 16.43 7.42
CA SER A 226 -12.58 15.24 7.03
C SER A 226 -13.18 15.55 5.67
N ASN A 227 -12.55 15.06 4.60
CA ASN A 227 -12.93 15.43 3.25
C ASN A 227 -14.42 15.11 3.12
N GLN A 228 -15.17 16.18 2.87
CA GLN A 228 -16.51 16.13 2.35
C GLN A 228 -16.50 15.21 1.12
N ARG A 229 -17.62 14.53 0.88
CA ARG A 229 -17.88 13.88 -0.40
C ARG A 229 -17.41 14.82 -1.51
N ILE A 230 -16.63 14.31 -2.45
CA ILE A 230 -16.48 14.92 -3.76
C ILE A 230 -17.92 15.00 -4.28
N THR A 231 -18.57 16.15 -4.14
CA THR A 231 -19.62 16.53 -5.05
C THR A 231 -18.87 16.85 -6.34
N ASP A 232 -19.01 15.97 -7.32
CA ASP A 232 -18.66 16.26 -8.70
C ASP A 232 -19.48 17.49 -9.13
N ASP A 233 -18.96 18.69 -8.84
CA ASP A 233 -19.32 19.90 -9.54
C ASP A 233 -18.59 19.88 -10.89
N ASN A 234 -19.03 18.96 -11.75
CA ASN A 234 -18.93 19.12 -13.19
C ASN A 234 -20.37 19.20 -13.69
N GLU A 235 -20.96 20.40 -13.59
CA GLU A 235 -22.07 20.76 -14.47
C GLU A 235 -21.55 20.68 -15.91
N ASP A 236 -21.76 19.52 -16.53
CA ASP A 236 -21.61 19.33 -17.96
C ASP A 236 -22.54 20.32 -18.66
N ASN A 237 -21.92 21.39 -19.15
CA ASN A 237 -22.44 22.27 -20.17
C ASN A 237 -22.64 21.46 -21.45
N PHE A 238 -23.79 20.77 -21.56
CA PHE A 238 -24.19 20.07 -22.75
C PHE A 238 -25.07 21.00 -23.60
N ASP A 239 -24.40 21.69 -24.53
CA ASP A 239 -25.02 22.38 -25.66
C ASP A 239 -25.87 21.39 -26.46
N ASP A 240 -27.20 21.45 -26.30
CA ASP A 240 -28.12 20.73 -27.18
C ASP A 240 -28.58 21.67 -28.31
N ALA A 241 -27.82 21.62 -29.40
CA ALA A 241 -28.21 22.18 -30.68
C ALA A 241 -28.59 21.06 -31.65
N ASN A 242 -29.91 20.90 -31.79
CA ASN A 242 -30.62 20.76 -33.06
C ASN A 242 -30.80 19.33 -33.64
N GLU A 243 -32.00 18.77 -33.47
CA GLU A 243 -32.66 18.02 -34.55
C GLU A 243 -34.12 18.47 -34.76
N THR A 244 -34.28 19.13 -35.90
CA THR A 244 -35.51 19.50 -36.60
C THR A 244 -36.53 18.37 -36.72
N SER A 245 -37.81 18.68 -36.49
CA SER A 245 -38.92 18.05 -37.21
C SER A 245 -40.00 19.08 -37.54
N THR A 246 -39.93 19.53 -38.79
CA THR A 246 -41.02 19.80 -39.73
C THR A 246 -42.18 20.73 -39.36
N GLN A 247 -42.19 21.87 -40.08
CA GLN A 247 -43.30 22.48 -40.82
C GLN A 247 -44.50 23.02 -40.04
N SER A 248 -44.66 24.35 -39.99
CA SER A 248 -45.39 25.12 -41.02
C SER A 248 -45.69 26.55 -40.56
N THR A 249 -45.39 27.52 -41.44
CA THR A 249 -46.20 28.71 -41.83
C THR A 249 -46.98 29.43 -40.70
N ILE A 250 -46.79 30.72 -40.38
CA ILE A 250 -47.12 31.91 -41.18
C ILE A 250 -46.57 33.15 -40.44
N LYS A 251 -46.12 34.13 -41.24
CA LYS A 251 -45.79 35.53 -40.98
C LYS A 251 -46.62 36.23 -39.86
N ASP A 252 -45.99 37.09 -39.08
CA ASP A 252 -46.15 38.54 -39.30
C ASP A 252 -45.10 39.39 -38.57
N LEU A 253 -44.61 40.38 -39.32
CA LEU A 253 -43.81 41.50 -38.85
C LEU A 253 -44.70 42.44 -38.03
N ARG A 254 -44.15 43.11 -37.00
CA ARG A 254 -44.02 44.58 -36.93
C ARG A 254 -43.86 45.13 -35.50
N PHE A 255 -42.86 45.99 -35.39
CA PHE A 255 -42.78 47.31 -34.72
C PHE A 255 -42.81 47.44 -33.19
N ASP A 256 -41.83 48.22 -32.74
CA ASP A 256 -41.71 49.00 -31.52
C ASP A 256 -43.00 49.74 -31.15
N ASP A 257 -43.28 49.90 -29.86
CA ASP A 257 -43.37 51.23 -29.22
C ASP A 257 -43.66 51.13 -27.71
N ASP A 258 -43.22 52.20 -27.06
CA ASP A 258 -43.12 52.55 -25.65
C ASP A 258 -44.39 52.48 -24.77
N ASP A 259 -44.12 52.56 -23.46
CA ASP A 259 -44.89 53.23 -22.40
C ASP A 259 -46.35 52.81 -22.10
N ASP A 260 -46.65 52.40 -20.86
CA ASP A 260 -46.99 53.36 -19.79
C ASP A 260 -47.48 52.62 -18.51
N LYS A 261 -47.36 53.37 -17.43
CA LYS A 261 -47.70 53.23 -16.02
C LYS A 261 -48.93 52.39 -15.60
N SER A 262 -48.87 52.12 -14.28
CA SER A 262 -49.92 52.22 -13.24
C SER A 262 -50.33 50.87 -12.65
N LEU A 263 -49.94 50.59 -11.39
CA LEU A 263 -50.68 50.96 -10.18
C LEU A 263 -52.11 50.43 -10.20
N ASN A 264 -52.37 49.35 -9.47
CA ASN A 264 -53.20 49.46 -8.26
C ASN A 264 -53.20 48.16 -7.45
N ASP A 265 -53.04 48.37 -6.14
CA ASP A 265 -53.36 47.46 -5.05
C ASP A 265 -54.78 46.91 -5.13
N THR A 266 -54.96 45.64 -4.79
CA THR A 266 -55.84 45.24 -3.69
C THR A 266 -55.44 43.85 -3.17
#